data_AF-A0A8T6G3W5-F1
#
_entry.id   AF-A0A8T6G3W5-F1
#
_cell.length_a   1.000
_cell.length_b   1.000
_cell.length_c   1.000
_cell.angle_alpha   90.00
_cell.angle_beta   90.00
_cell.angle_gamma   90.00
#
_symmetry.space_group_name_H-M   'P 1'
#
loop_
_entity.id
_entity.type
_entity.pdbx_description
1 polymer ?
#
loop_
_entity_poly.entity_id
_entity_poly.type
_entity_poly.pdbx_seq_one_letter_code
_entity_poly.pdbx_strand_id
1 'polypeptide(L)'
;MPNQMVRIAVVGAFLICLSLVAAVHIAASQVSANGRVVEFDRRIAGEYEIALGKIPPSPIVGNFYLSILLTETATETPVLGADVVVTAVAPIPVDESGTPIDAAQTNATPANATVASVSQSSQAESAQDEAGQPEIGPITVNPDPDSENYPGYYDTEQPIVLDRTGLWMFTVSVDSPTAGAATADFPVEVTTPNPLTGIVTLVALMAFIVVVALAVRMYIRERRRSRSS
;
A
#
# COMPACT_ATOMS: atom_id res chain seq x y z
N MET A 1 -34.50 45.60 0.99
CA MET A 1 -34.11 44.42 0.18
C MET A 1 -32.61 44.08 0.10
N PRO A 2 -31.62 44.76 0.74
CA PRO A 2 -30.19 44.38 0.59
C PRO A 2 -29.77 43.15 1.41
N ASN A 3 -30.51 42.81 2.47
CA ASN A 3 -30.11 41.76 3.41
C ASN A 3 -30.33 40.32 2.88
N GLN A 4 -31.18 40.12 1.87
CA GLN A 4 -31.36 38.79 1.27
C GLN A 4 -30.19 38.41 0.36
N MET A 5 -29.66 39.34 -0.44
CA MET A 5 -28.54 39.06 -1.35
C MET A 5 -27.28 38.65 -0.58
N VAL A 6 -27.00 39.28 0.56
CA VAL A 6 -25.81 38.92 1.36
C VAL A 6 -25.95 37.57 2.04
N ARG A 7 -27.15 37.22 2.51
CA ARG A 7 -27.42 35.89 3.06
C ARG A 7 -27.28 34.80 2.00
N ILE A 8 -27.81 35.04 0.80
CA ILE A 8 -27.69 34.11 -0.33
C ILE A 8 -26.22 33.95 -0.74
N ALA A 9 -25.45 35.04 -0.77
CA ALA A 9 -24.02 34.99 -1.11
C ALA A 9 -23.19 34.20 -0.08
N VAL A 10 -23.44 34.39 1.22
CA VAL A 10 -22.72 33.66 2.29
C VAL A 10 -23.08 32.18 2.30
N VAL A 11 -24.37 31.85 2.14
CA VAL A 11 -24.83 30.45 2.06
C VAL A 11 -24.31 29.78 0.79
N GLY A 12 -24.30 30.48 -0.34
CA GLY A 12 -23.72 29.98 -1.60
C GLY A 12 -22.23 29.67 -1.48
N ALA A 13 -21.44 30.59 -0.90
CA ALA A 13 -20.01 30.38 -0.69
C ALA A 13 -19.71 29.18 0.24
N PHE A 14 -20.53 29.01 1.28
CA PHE A 14 -20.43 27.87 2.19
C PHE A 14 -20.71 26.54 1.49
N LEU A 15 -21.78 26.47 0.69
CA LEU A 15 -22.14 25.26 -0.04
C LEU A 15 -21.09 24.90 -1.11
N ILE A 16 -20.50 25.90 -1.77
CA ILE A 16 -19.42 25.67 -2.75
C ILE A 16 -18.18 25.11 -2.06
N CYS A 17 -17.73 25.70 -0.94
CA CYS A 17 -16.59 25.17 -0.19
C CYS A 17 -16.86 23.75 0.32
N LEU A 18 -18.05 23.49 0.86
CA LEU A 18 -18.43 22.16 1.33
C LEU A 18 -18.45 21.13 0.20
N SER A 19 -18.97 21.52 -0.99
CA SER A 19 -18.97 20.65 -2.17
C SER A 19 -17.56 20.35 -2.69
N LEU A 20 -16.64 21.31 -2.62
CA LEU A 20 -15.25 21.13 -3.03
C LEU A 20 -14.52 20.16 -2.09
N VAL A 21 -14.74 20.32 -0.78
CA VAL A 21 -14.22 19.40 0.24
C VAL A 21 -14.80 18.01 0.06
N ALA A 22 -16.11 17.89 -0.10
CA ALA A 22 -16.77 16.61 -0.36
C ALA A 22 -16.22 15.92 -1.61
N ALA A 23 -16.03 16.66 -2.71
CA ALA A 23 -15.49 16.12 -3.96
C ALA A 23 -14.06 15.57 -3.79
N VAL A 24 -13.20 16.25 -3.02
CA VAL A 24 -11.84 15.77 -2.72
C VAL A 24 -11.86 14.50 -1.86
N HIS A 25 -12.80 14.40 -0.91
CA HIS A 25 -12.90 13.20 -0.05
C HIS A 25 -13.55 11.99 -0.75
N ILE A 26 -14.50 12.20 -1.67
CA ILE A 26 -15.14 11.09 -2.40
C ILE A 26 -14.14 10.33 -3.28
N ALA A 27 -13.10 10.99 -3.79
CA ALA A 27 -12.03 10.34 -4.56
C ALA A 27 -11.09 9.46 -3.70
N ALA A 28 -11.10 9.61 -2.37
CA ALA A 28 -10.08 9.05 -1.48
C ALA A 28 -10.54 7.87 -0.62
N SER A 29 -11.79 7.40 -0.73
CA SER A 29 -12.32 6.39 0.19
C SER A 29 -13.06 5.27 -0.53
N GLN A 30 -12.31 4.29 -1.06
CA GLN A 30 -12.76 2.91 -1.01
C GLN A 30 -12.22 2.28 0.28
N VAL A 31 -12.73 2.76 1.42
CA VAL A 31 -12.50 2.10 2.71
C VAL A 31 -13.54 0.99 2.80
N SER A 32 -13.12 -0.26 2.54
CA SER A 32 -13.95 -1.42 2.86
C SER A 32 -14.02 -1.54 4.39
N ALA A 33 -15.14 -1.12 4.96
CA ALA A 33 -15.42 -1.21 6.40
C ALA A 33 -15.69 -2.66 6.86
N ASN A 34 -15.74 -3.61 5.94
CA ASN A 34 -15.73 -5.05 6.22
C ASN A 34 -14.31 -5.52 5.90
N GLY A 35 -13.49 -5.77 6.91
CA GLY A 35 -12.04 -5.98 6.81
C GLY A 35 -11.57 -7.23 6.06
N ARG A 36 -12.21 -7.59 4.94
CA ARG A 36 -11.82 -8.67 4.03
C ARG A 36 -11.25 -8.09 2.74
N VAL A 37 -10.21 -8.73 2.22
CA VAL A 37 -9.63 -8.36 0.93
C VAL A 37 -10.68 -8.53 -0.17
N VAL A 38 -10.84 -7.50 -1.00
CA VAL A 38 -11.83 -7.47 -2.08
C VAL A 38 -11.17 -7.63 -3.46
N GLU A 39 -9.87 -7.35 -3.55
CA GLU A 39 -9.11 -7.36 -4.79
C GLU A 39 -7.95 -8.36 -4.69
N PHE A 40 -7.93 -9.30 -5.65
CA PHE A 40 -6.92 -10.35 -5.73
C PHE A 40 -6.28 -10.33 -7.11
N ASP A 41 -4.94 -10.38 -7.15
CA ASP A 41 -4.20 -10.77 -8.36
C ASP A 41 -4.15 -12.30 -8.42
N ARG A 42 -4.51 -12.90 -9.56
CA ARG A 42 -4.63 -14.36 -9.71
C ARG A 42 -3.57 -14.87 -10.67
N ARG A 43 -2.85 -15.92 -10.26
CA ARG A 43 -1.86 -16.61 -11.08
C ARG A 43 -2.11 -18.11 -11.02
N ILE A 44 -2.03 -18.77 -12.16
CA ILE A 44 -2.02 -20.23 -12.23
C ILE A 44 -0.57 -20.70 -12.10
N ALA A 45 -0.32 -21.62 -11.17
CA ALA A 45 0.98 -22.24 -10.97
C ALA A 45 0.80 -23.73 -10.64
N GLY A 46 1.27 -24.59 -11.54
CA GLY A 46 1.02 -26.03 -11.43
C GLY A 46 -0.47 -26.32 -11.40
N GLU A 47 -0.91 -27.04 -10.38
CA GLU A 47 -2.31 -27.43 -10.16
C GLU A 47 -3.12 -26.35 -9.39
N TYR A 48 -2.51 -25.22 -9.04
CA TYR A 48 -3.13 -24.20 -8.20
C TYR A 48 -3.46 -22.93 -8.98
N GLU A 49 -4.62 -22.35 -8.69
CA GLU A 49 -4.85 -20.92 -8.82
C GLU A 49 -4.50 -20.26 -7.47
N ILE A 50 -3.48 -19.41 -7.50
CA ILE A 50 -2.99 -18.63 -6.36
C ILE A 50 -3.52 -17.21 -6.53
N ALA A 51 -4.39 -16.79 -5.62
CA ALA A 51 -4.96 -15.45 -5.59
C ALA A 51 -4.33 -14.65 -4.44
N LEU A 52 -3.55 -13.61 -4.77
CA LEU A 52 -2.85 -12.75 -3.81
C LEU A 52 -3.61 -11.44 -3.57
N GLY A 53 -3.99 -11.27 -2.31
CA GLY A 53 -4.70 -10.16 -1.74
C GLY A 53 -3.81 -9.24 -0.91
N LYS A 54 -4.09 -7.94 -0.95
CA LYS A 54 -3.22 -6.87 -0.43
C LYS A 54 -3.99 -5.95 0.53
N ILE A 55 -3.42 -5.67 1.71
CA ILE A 55 -3.98 -4.70 2.65
C ILE A 55 -2.88 -3.72 3.10
N PRO A 56 -2.96 -2.43 2.70
CA PRO A 56 -3.97 -1.84 1.80
C PRO A 56 -3.86 -2.35 0.34
N PRO A 57 -4.91 -2.19 -0.49
CA PRO A 57 -4.91 -2.68 -1.89
C PRO A 57 -3.87 -1.98 -2.78
N SER A 58 -3.54 -0.72 -2.45
CA SER A 58 -2.40 0.03 -3.00
C SER A 58 -1.36 0.21 -1.89
N PRO A 59 -0.37 -0.69 -1.78
CA PRO A 59 0.63 -0.64 -0.72
C PRO A 59 1.43 0.65 -0.76
N ILE A 60 1.68 1.19 0.43
CA ILE A 60 2.62 2.30 0.63
C ILE A 60 3.79 1.81 1.48
N VAL A 61 4.89 2.55 1.47
CA VAL A 61 6.01 2.32 2.39
C VAL A 61 5.49 2.24 3.83
N GLY A 62 5.83 1.17 4.53
CA GLY A 62 5.34 0.84 5.86
C GLY A 62 4.76 -0.57 5.97
N ASN A 63 3.83 -0.74 6.92
CA ASN A 63 3.22 -2.02 7.23
C ASN A 63 2.19 -2.41 6.18
N PHE A 64 2.22 -3.70 5.84
CA PHE A 64 1.41 -4.29 4.80
C PHE A 64 1.06 -5.72 5.19
N TYR A 65 -0.17 -6.17 4.89
CA TYR A 65 -0.61 -7.54 5.12
C TYR A 65 -0.98 -8.21 3.79
N LEU A 66 -0.72 -9.51 3.72
CA LEU A 66 -1.12 -10.36 2.61
C LEU A 66 -2.22 -11.34 3.04
N SER A 67 -3.10 -11.60 2.10
CA SER A 67 -4.08 -12.69 2.16
C SER A 67 -3.96 -13.50 0.88
N ILE A 68 -3.92 -14.81 0.97
CA ILE A 68 -3.75 -15.72 -0.15
C ILE A 68 -4.93 -16.66 -0.18
N LEU A 69 -5.62 -16.73 -1.31
CA LEU A 69 -6.65 -17.74 -1.56
C LEU A 69 -6.09 -18.79 -2.51
N LEU A 70 -6.08 -20.04 -2.06
CA LEU A 70 -5.63 -21.19 -2.84
C LEU A 70 -6.81 -22.01 -3.32
N THR A 71 -6.88 -22.20 -4.63
CA THR A 71 -7.90 -23.02 -5.29
C THR A 71 -7.22 -24.05 -6.18
N GLU A 72 -7.64 -25.31 -6.14
CA GLU A 72 -7.18 -26.33 -7.06
C GLU A 72 -7.84 -26.13 -8.42
N THR A 73 -7.04 -26.05 -9.48
CA THR A 73 -7.51 -25.67 -10.82
C THR A 73 -8.40 -26.74 -11.45
N ALA A 74 -8.14 -28.02 -11.17
CA ALA A 74 -8.89 -29.13 -11.73
C ALA A 74 -10.29 -29.28 -11.14
N THR A 75 -10.45 -28.98 -9.84
CA THR A 75 -11.70 -29.21 -9.10
C THR A 75 -12.43 -27.92 -8.74
N GLU A 76 -11.78 -26.76 -8.89
CA GLU A 76 -12.24 -25.45 -8.43
C GLU A 76 -12.57 -25.43 -6.92
N THR A 77 -11.92 -26.30 -6.14
CA THR A 77 -12.13 -26.40 -4.70
C THR A 77 -11.00 -25.72 -3.91
N PRO A 78 -11.30 -25.15 -2.72
CA PRO A 78 -10.29 -24.54 -1.88
C PRO A 78 -9.28 -25.56 -1.36
N VAL A 79 -8.00 -25.21 -1.40
CA VAL A 79 -6.91 -26.08 -0.93
C VAL A 79 -6.65 -25.85 0.56
N LEU A 80 -6.77 -26.92 1.34
CA LEU A 80 -6.61 -26.90 2.79
C LEU A 80 -5.30 -27.55 3.22
N GLY A 81 -4.71 -27.04 4.30
CA GLY A 81 -3.52 -27.61 4.93
C GLY A 81 -2.27 -27.58 4.05
N ALA A 82 -2.18 -26.61 3.13
CA ALA A 82 -0.96 -26.36 2.38
C ALA A 82 0.04 -25.57 3.24
N ASP A 83 1.32 -25.86 3.07
CA ASP A 83 2.40 -25.03 3.58
C ASP A 83 2.63 -23.88 2.59
N VAL A 84 2.32 -22.65 3.02
CA VAL A 84 2.42 -21.45 2.18
C VAL A 84 3.53 -20.56 2.70
N VAL A 85 4.49 -20.24 1.83
CA VAL A 85 5.65 -19.41 2.14
C VAL A 85 5.75 -18.28 1.13
N VAL A 86 5.97 -17.07 1.62
CA VAL A 86 6.16 -15.88 0.81
C VAL A 86 7.57 -15.34 1.00
N THR A 87 8.20 -14.99 -0.11
CA THR A 87 9.44 -14.19 -0.13
C THR A 87 9.22 -12.97 -0.99
N ALA A 88 10.03 -11.93 -0.82
CA ALA A 88 10.02 -10.79 -1.72
C ALA A 88 11.42 -10.28 -2.02
N VAL A 89 11.63 -9.88 -3.27
CA VAL A 89 12.82 -9.20 -3.74
C VAL A 89 12.50 -7.71 -3.86
N ALA A 90 13.38 -6.89 -3.30
CA ALA A 90 13.25 -5.45 -3.37
C ALA A 90 13.31 -4.94 -4.82
N PRO A 91 12.65 -3.80 -5.11
CA PRO A 91 12.74 -3.18 -6.42
C PRO A 91 14.21 -2.87 -6.72
N ILE A 92 14.61 -3.14 -7.96
CA ILE A 92 15.90 -2.67 -8.46
C ILE A 92 15.88 -1.14 -8.30
N PRO A 93 16.83 -0.55 -7.57
CA PRO A 93 16.84 0.88 -7.40
C PRO A 93 16.98 1.52 -8.80
N VAL A 94 16.21 2.57 -9.03
CA VAL A 94 16.23 3.31 -10.29
C VAL A 94 16.64 4.76 -10.02
N ASP A 95 17.33 5.38 -10.97
CA ASP A 95 17.57 6.81 -10.93
C ASP A 95 16.25 7.61 -11.12
N GLU A 96 16.31 8.94 -11.02
CA GLU A 96 15.15 9.81 -11.23
C GLU A 96 14.53 9.69 -12.64
N SER A 97 15.23 9.03 -13.57
CA SER A 97 14.77 8.77 -14.94
C SER A 97 14.18 7.37 -15.13
N GLY A 98 14.13 6.54 -14.09
CA GLY A 98 13.63 5.17 -14.15
C GLY A 98 14.64 4.15 -14.67
N THR A 99 15.93 4.51 -14.77
CA THR A 99 16.99 3.61 -15.22
C THR A 99 17.48 2.78 -14.03
N PRO A 100 17.56 1.44 -14.14
CA PRO A 100 18.17 0.60 -13.11
C PRO A 100 19.57 1.11 -12.73
N ILE A 101 19.78 1.45 -11.46
CA ILE A 101 21.12 1.65 -10.93
C ILE A 101 21.67 0.28 -10.56
N ASP A 102 22.79 -0.09 -11.16
CA ASP A 102 23.44 -1.36 -10.92
C ASP A 102 23.93 -1.45 -9.46
N ALA A 103 23.45 -2.44 -8.72
CA ALA A 103 23.70 -2.61 -7.28
C ALA A 103 25.20 -2.82 -6.96
N ALA A 104 26.04 -3.06 -7.96
CA ALA A 104 27.49 -3.21 -7.83
C ALA A 104 28.25 -1.89 -7.58
N GLN A 105 27.63 -0.70 -7.70
CA GLN A 105 28.33 0.58 -7.57
C GLN A 105 28.19 1.29 -6.21
N THR A 106 27.38 0.79 -5.27
CA THR A 106 27.21 1.41 -3.95
C THR A 106 28.32 1.10 -2.94
N ASN A 107 29.32 0.27 -3.30
CA ASN A 107 30.48 -0.05 -2.45
C ASN A 107 31.81 0.60 -2.90
N ALA A 108 31.77 1.81 -3.48
CA ALA A 108 32.98 2.58 -3.75
C ALA A 108 33.01 3.92 -3.00
N THR A 109 33.36 3.87 -1.71
CA THR A 109 34.13 4.96 -1.12
C THR A 109 35.61 4.57 -1.20
N PRO A 110 36.45 5.19 -2.04
CA PRO A 110 37.90 5.09 -1.88
C PRO A 110 38.40 6.36 -1.20
N ALA A 111 38.69 6.27 0.10
CA ALA A 111 39.59 7.21 0.76
C ALA A 111 40.45 6.48 1.81
N ASN A 112 41.48 5.81 1.30
CA ASN A 112 42.84 5.76 1.86
C ASN A 112 43.13 4.86 3.09
N ALA A 113 43.75 3.69 2.84
CA ALA A 113 45.13 3.35 3.29
C ALA A 113 45.43 1.82 3.30
N THR A 114 46.34 1.42 2.40
CA THR A 114 47.52 0.55 2.65
C THR A 114 47.39 -0.90 3.16
N VAL A 115 47.50 -1.83 2.19
CA VAL A 115 48.33 -3.08 2.13
C VAL A 115 48.42 -3.99 3.38
N ALA A 116 47.85 -5.21 3.25
CA ALA A 116 48.57 -6.46 3.49
C ALA A 116 47.82 -7.67 2.87
N SER A 117 48.50 -8.36 1.96
CA SER A 117 48.12 -9.61 1.31
C SER A 117 48.26 -10.82 2.25
N VAL A 118 47.23 -11.67 2.35
CA VAL A 118 47.38 -13.10 2.66
C VAL A 118 46.38 -13.91 1.83
N SER A 119 46.92 -14.83 1.04
CA SER A 119 46.22 -15.78 0.18
C SER A 119 45.47 -16.84 1.00
N GLN A 120 44.21 -17.12 0.66
CA GLN A 120 43.60 -18.42 0.89
C GLN A 120 42.81 -18.86 -0.34
N SER A 121 43.18 -20.04 -0.80
CA SER A 121 42.68 -20.79 -1.94
C SER A 121 41.41 -21.57 -1.63
N SER A 122 40.56 -21.68 -2.65
CA SER A 122 39.75 -22.87 -2.97
C SER A 122 38.58 -23.23 -2.05
N GLN A 123 37.39 -22.85 -2.47
CA GLN A 123 36.30 -23.82 -2.67
C GLN A 123 35.34 -23.28 -3.73
N ALA A 124 35.30 -23.97 -4.87
CA ALA A 124 34.31 -23.80 -5.91
C ALA A 124 33.03 -24.50 -5.44
N GLU A 125 32.02 -23.74 -5.03
CA GLU A 125 30.66 -24.21 -4.85
C GLU A 125 29.79 -23.44 -5.85
N SER A 126 29.52 -24.12 -6.97
CA SER A 126 28.31 -24.01 -7.80
C SER A 126 27.72 -22.61 -8.02
N ALA A 127 28.11 -21.99 -9.14
CA ALA A 127 27.41 -20.86 -9.73
C ALA A 127 26.02 -21.28 -10.25
N GLN A 128 25.01 -21.16 -9.38
CA GLN A 128 23.61 -20.97 -9.72
C GLN A 128 23.04 -19.89 -8.79
N ASP A 129 22.27 -18.96 -9.37
CA ASP A 129 21.48 -17.90 -8.72
C ASP A 129 22.20 -16.60 -8.29
N GLU A 130 22.42 -15.73 -9.28
CA GLU A 130 22.55 -14.27 -9.08
C GLU A 130 21.26 -13.55 -9.55
N ALA A 131 20.09 -14.21 -9.39
CA ALA A 131 18.81 -13.52 -9.35
C ALA A 131 18.64 -12.99 -7.92
N GLY A 132 18.41 -11.68 -7.76
CA GLY A 132 18.48 -10.96 -6.48
C GLY A 132 17.93 -11.75 -5.29
N GLN A 133 18.79 -11.98 -4.30
CA GLN A 133 18.44 -12.69 -3.07
C GLN A 133 17.18 -12.06 -2.44
N PRO A 134 16.21 -12.86 -1.96
CA PRO A 134 15.03 -12.32 -1.31
C PRO A 134 15.42 -11.48 -0.09
N GLU A 135 14.94 -10.26 -0.04
CA GLU A 135 15.16 -9.33 1.08
C GLU A 135 14.13 -9.55 2.19
N ILE A 136 12.91 -9.93 1.80
CA ILE A 136 11.82 -10.25 2.72
C ILE A 136 11.56 -11.76 2.69
N GLY A 137 11.38 -12.32 3.88
CA GLY A 137 11.03 -13.72 4.08
C GLY A 137 12.23 -14.66 4.22
N PRO A 138 11.98 -15.98 4.29
CA PRO A 138 10.68 -16.63 4.12
C PRO A 138 9.68 -16.26 5.23
N ILE A 139 8.46 -15.92 4.83
CA ILE A 139 7.32 -15.65 5.73
C ILE A 139 6.33 -16.78 5.55
N THR A 140 6.07 -17.55 6.61
CA THR A 140 4.99 -18.53 6.62
C THR A 140 3.64 -17.82 6.69
N VAL A 141 2.73 -18.21 5.81
CA VAL A 141 1.36 -17.70 5.75
C VAL A 141 0.44 -18.80 6.27
N ASN A 142 -0.35 -18.48 7.29
CA ASN A 142 -1.12 -19.47 8.03
C ASN A 142 -2.58 -19.49 7.58
N PRO A 143 -3.27 -20.64 7.65
CA PRO A 143 -4.70 -20.69 7.38
C PRO A 143 -5.48 -19.66 8.19
N ASP A 144 -6.48 -19.05 7.57
CA ASP A 144 -7.39 -18.10 8.23
C ASP A 144 -8.04 -18.76 9.47
N PRO A 145 -8.11 -18.07 10.63
CA PRO A 145 -8.72 -18.61 11.85
C PRO A 145 -10.22 -18.93 11.70
N ASP A 146 -10.91 -18.33 10.74
CA ASP A 146 -12.29 -18.58 10.34
C ASP A 146 -12.38 -19.45 9.07
N SER A 147 -11.37 -20.29 8.83
CA SER A 147 -11.29 -21.22 7.69
C SER A 147 -12.46 -22.20 7.59
N GLU A 148 -13.22 -22.42 8.66
CA GLU A 148 -14.48 -23.17 8.62
C GLU A 148 -15.53 -22.49 7.73
N ASN A 149 -15.60 -21.16 7.76
CA ASN A 149 -16.50 -20.36 6.92
C ASN A 149 -15.83 -19.89 5.63
N TYR A 150 -14.49 -19.74 5.64
CA TYR A 150 -13.68 -19.26 4.52
C TYR A 150 -12.52 -20.22 4.21
N PRO A 151 -12.82 -21.42 3.68
CA PRO A 151 -11.79 -22.40 3.37
C PRO A 151 -10.85 -21.89 2.26
N GLY A 152 -9.58 -22.26 2.36
CA GLY A 152 -8.55 -21.95 1.36
C GLY A 152 -7.90 -20.56 1.50
N TYR A 153 -8.30 -19.77 2.49
CA TYR A 153 -7.65 -18.50 2.82
C TYR A 153 -6.47 -18.73 3.77
N TYR A 154 -5.36 -18.04 3.49
CA TYR A 154 -4.14 -18.02 4.25
C TYR A 154 -3.69 -16.58 4.44
N ASP A 155 -3.48 -16.15 5.69
CA ASP A 155 -3.14 -14.79 6.04
C ASP A 155 -1.78 -14.68 6.75
N THR A 156 -1.12 -13.54 6.56
CA THR A 156 0.07 -13.19 7.34
C THR A 156 -0.32 -12.75 8.74
N GLU A 157 0.18 -13.41 9.78
CA GLU A 157 -0.07 -13.02 11.17
C GLU A 157 0.62 -11.70 11.55
N GLN A 158 1.82 -11.49 11.00
CA GLN A 158 2.64 -10.31 11.26
C GLN A 158 2.65 -9.38 10.05
N PRO A 159 2.68 -8.05 10.27
CA PRO A 159 2.82 -7.11 9.18
C PRO A 159 4.17 -7.27 8.49
N ILE A 160 4.15 -7.27 7.16
CA ILE A 160 5.33 -7.14 6.31
C ILE A 160 5.69 -5.66 6.27
N VAL A 161 6.96 -5.33 6.51
CA VAL A 161 7.44 -3.94 6.49
C VAL A 161 8.16 -3.68 5.18
N LEU A 162 7.61 -2.77 4.38
CA LEU A 162 8.20 -2.32 3.12
C LEU A 162 8.94 -1.01 3.36
N ASP A 163 10.24 -0.98 3.07
CA ASP A 163 11.12 0.16 3.40
C ASP A 163 11.25 1.19 2.27
N ARG A 164 10.94 0.79 1.03
CA ARG A 164 11.12 1.62 -0.17
C ARG A 164 9.99 1.48 -1.18
N THR A 165 9.83 2.54 -1.95
CA THR A 165 8.94 2.56 -3.11
C THR A 165 9.53 1.82 -4.30
N GLY A 166 8.65 1.33 -5.16
CA GLY A 166 9.01 0.66 -6.41
C GLY A 166 8.21 -0.62 -6.61
N LEU A 167 8.57 -1.36 -7.66
CA LEU A 167 7.96 -2.65 -7.98
C LEU A 167 8.67 -3.76 -7.21
N TRP A 168 8.07 -4.20 -6.10
CA TRP A 168 8.51 -5.37 -5.36
C TRP A 168 8.04 -6.65 -6.07
N MET A 169 8.87 -7.68 -6.10
CA MET A 169 8.47 -8.98 -6.62
C MET A 169 8.24 -9.94 -5.45
N PHE A 170 6.98 -10.31 -5.21
CA PHE A 170 6.62 -11.29 -4.19
C PHE A 170 6.50 -12.67 -4.82
N THR A 171 7.21 -13.64 -4.29
CA THR A 171 7.15 -15.03 -4.73
C THR A 171 6.42 -15.85 -3.68
N VAL A 172 5.26 -16.39 -4.06
CA VAL A 172 4.44 -17.28 -3.24
C VAL A 172 4.82 -18.71 -3.61
N SER A 173 5.32 -19.48 -2.65
CA SER A 173 5.55 -20.91 -2.76
C SER A 173 4.51 -21.66 -1.95
N VAL A 174 3.93 -22.67 -2.56
CA VAL A 174 2.88 -23.52 -2.00
C VAL A 174 3.39 -24.95 -2.07
N ASP A 175 3.28 -25.70 -0.98
CA ASP A 175 3.46 -27.15 -0.98
C ASP A 175 2.25 -27.77 -0.29
N SER A 176 1.45 -28.55 -1.04
CA SER A 176 0.34 -29.31 -0.46
C SER A 176 0.56 -30.81 -0.57
N PRO A 177 0.17 -31.60 0.45
CA PRO A 177 0.31 -33.06 0.40
C PRO A 177 -0.44 -33.74 -0.76
N THR A 178 -1.45 -33.06 -1.33
CA THR A 178 -2.35 -33.63 -2.33
C THR A 178 -1.99 -33.25 -3.76
N ALA A 179 -1.47 -32.04 -4.00
CA ALA A 179 -1.23 -31.50 -5.34
C ALA A 179 0.23 -31.06 -5.58
N GLY A 180 1.11 -31.19 -4.56
CA GLY A 180 2.55 -30.98 -4.68
C GLY A 180 3.00 -29.53 -4.51
N ALA A 181 4.21 -29.23 -5.00
CA ALA A 181 4.80 -27.91 -4.86
C ALA A 181 4.57 -27.05 -6.11
N ALA A 182 4.27 -25.78 -5.92
CA ALA A 182 4.15 -24.78 -6.97
C ALA A 182 4.58 -23.39 -6.49
N THR A 183 4.94 -22.53 -7.43
CA THR A 183 5.42 -21.17 -7.14
C THR A 183 4.85 -20.17 -8.14
N ALA A 184 4.48 -18.99 -7.66
CA ALA A 184 4.01 -17.87 -8.50
C ALA A 184 4.60 -16.52 -8.05
N ASP A 185 4.94 -15.68 -9.02
CA ASP A 185 5.47 -14.35 -8.81
C ASP A 185 4.40 -13.26 -8.99
N PHE A 186 4.33 -12.34 -8.04
CA PHE A 186 3.36 -11.25 -7.95
C PHE A 186 4.09 -9.90 -7.87
N PRO A 187 4.03 -9.09 -8.94
CA PRO A 187 4.57 -7.75 -8.92
C PRO A 187 3.66 -6.82 -8.09
N VAL A 188 4.23 -6.18 -7.08
CA VAL A 188 3.52 -5.27 -6.18
C VAL A 188 4.16 -3.89 -6.24
N GLU A 189 3.43 -2.92 -6.78
CA GLU A 189 3.87 -1.53 -6.80
C GLU A 189 3.62 -0.88 -5.42
N VAL A 190 4.70 -0.34 -4.84
CA VAL A 190 4.69 0.33 -3.54
C VAL A 190 4.97 1.81 -3.74
N THR A 191 4.09 2.67 -3.23
CA THR A 191 4.19 4.12 -3.42
C THR A 191 4.43 4.88 -2.11
N THR A 192 4.71 6.17 -2.18
CA THR A 192 4.71 7.05 -1.00
C THR A 192 3.33 7.69 -0.79
N PRO A 193 2.92 7.98 0.46
CA PRO A 193 1.69 8.72 0.72
C PRO A 193 1.79 10.17 0.19
N ASN A 194 0.75 10.64 -0.52
CA ASN A 194 0.74 11.98 -1.11
C ASN A 194 0.46 13.08 -0.04
N PRO A 195 1.42 13.99 0.24
CA PRO A 195 1.24 15.03 1.25
C PRO A 195 0.22 16.10 0.84
N LEU A 196 -0.13 16.20 -0.44
CA LEU A 196 -1.06 17.22 -0.95
C LEU A 196 -2.45 17.05 -0.36
N THR A 197 -2.91 15.83 -0.08
CA THR A 197 -4.22 15.59 0.54
C THR A 197 -4.34 16.28 1.90
N GLY A 198 -3.28 16.21 2.72
CA GLY A 198 -3.25 16.89 4.02
C GLY A 198 -3.28 18.42 3.87
N ILE A 199 -2.47 18.96 2.95
CA ILE A 199 -2.41 20.41 2.70
C ILE A 199 -3.75 20.93 2.17
N VAL A 200 -4.36 20.25 1.19
CA VAL A 200 -5.67 20.63 0.63
C VAL A 200 -6.75 20.63 1.71
N THR A 201 -6.75 19.60 2.57
CA THR A 201 -7.68 19.52 3.72
C THR A 201 -7.48 20.70 4.67
N LEU A 202 -6.23 21.05 4.99
CA LEU A 202 -5.90 22.17 5.86
C LEU A 202 -6.32 23.53 5.25
N VAL A 203 -6.03 23.74 3.96
CA VAL A 203 -6.42 24.96 3.23
C VAL A 203 -7.94 25.10 3.19
N ALA A 204 -8.66 24.01 2.93
CA ALA A 204 -10.11 24.03 2.91
C ALA A 204 -10.71 24.30 4.31
N LEU A 205 -10.14 23.73 5.37
CA LEU A 205 -10.53 24.02 6.75
C LEU A 205 -10.31 25.51 7.09
N MET A 206 -9.17 26.08 6.69
CA MET A 206 -8.89 27.50 6.89
C MET A 206 -9.89 28.38 6.15
N ALA A 207 -10.19 28.08 4.88
CA ALA A 207 -11.19 28.81 4.11
C ALA A 207 -12.57 28.75 4.80
N PHE A 208 -12.95 27.59 5.31
CA PHE A 208 -14.19 27.40 6.06
C PHE A 208 -14.25 28.28 7.32
N ILE A 209 -13.17 28.32 8.12
CA ILE A 209 -13.09 29.16 9.32
C ILE A 209 -13.23 30.65 8.95
N VAL A 210 -12.62 31.10 7.87
CA VAL A 210 -12.73 32.49 7.39
C VAL A 210 -14.18 32.82 7.04
N VAL A 211 -14.88 31.94 6.33
CA VAL A 211 -16.30 32.13 5.98
C VAL A 211 -17.16 32.22 7.24
N VAL A 212 -16.95 31.34 8.22
CA VAL A 212 -17.68 31.37 9.50
C VAL A 212 -17.40 32.66 10.26
N ALA A 213 -16.14 33.10 10.35
CA ALA A 213 -15.76 34.33 11.04
C ALA A 213 -16.42 35.57 10.40
N LEU A 214 -16.46 35.63 9.06
CA LEU A 214 -17.15 36.70 8.33
C LEU A 214 -18.66 36.68 8.59
N ALA A 215 -19.29 35.49 8.56
CA ALA A 215 -20.72 35.34 8.84
C ALA A 215 -21.08 35.80 10.26
N VAL A 216 -20.29 35.40 11.27
CA VAL A 216 -20.46 35.82 12.67
C VAL A 216 -20.26 37.33 12.81
N ARG A 217 -19.20 37.88 12.21
CA ARG A 217 -18.92 39.33 12.24
C ARG A 217 -20.08 40.12 11.63
N MET A 218 -20.64 39.65 10.52
CA MET A 218 -21.81 40.26 9.90
C MET A 218 -23.05 40.20 10.80
N TYR A 219 -23.32 39.06 11.43
CA TYR A 219 -24.46 38.91 12.33
C TYR A 219 -24.40 39.83 13.57
N ILE A 220 -23.22 39.94 14.20
CA ILE A 220 -23.02 40.83 15.35
C ILE A 220 -23.20 42.30 14.96
N ARG A 221 -22.69 42.71 13.78
CA ARG A 221 -22.83 44.08 13.28
C ARG A 221 -24.29 44.48 13.07
N GLU A 222 -25.12 43.58 12.55
CA GLU A 222 -26.54 43.84 12.36
C GLU A 222 -27.27 44.01 13.70
N ARG A 223 -26.94 43.17 14.68
CA ARG A 223 -27.58 43.22 16.01
C ARG A 223 -27.28 44.52 16.77
N ARG A 224 -26.13 45.14 16.55
CA ARG A 224 -25.78 46.42 17.19
C ARG A 224 -26.57 47.61 16.63
N ARG A 225 -27.01 47.57 15.36
CA ARG A 225 -27.82 48.65 14.76
C ARG A 225 -29.28 48.65 15.23
N SER A 226 -29.83 47.50 15.61
CA SER A 226 -31.22 47.39 16.07
C SER A 226 -31.44 47.88 17.51
N ARG A 227 -30.39 48.23 18.26
CA ARG A 227 -30.47 48.56 19.70
C ARG A 227 -30.27 50.04 20.01
N SER A 228 -30.03 50.87 18.99
CA SER A 228 -29.82 52.32 19.12
C SER A 228 -30.94 53.14 18.45
N SER A 229 -32.12 52.55 18.27
CA SER A 229 -33.35 53.25 17.87
C SER A 229 -34.41 53.06 18.93
#